data_AF-A0A848XJA2-F1
#
_entry.id   AF-A0A848XJA2-F1
#
_cell.length_a   1.000
_cell.length_b   1.000
_cell.length_c   1.000
_cell.angle_alpha   90.00
_cell.angle_beta   90.00
_cell.angle_gamma   90.00
#
_symmetry.space_group_name_H-M   'P 1'
#
loop_
_entity.id
_entity.type
_entity.pdbx_description
1 polymer ?
#
loop_
_entity_poly.entity_id
_entity_poly.type
_entity_poly.pdbx_seq_one_letter_code
_entity_poly.pdbx_strand_id
1 'polypeptide(L)'
;MASILGILASLALPKLREATESARVAAAISDIKILGNEISAFHARFNRYPADLAEVDRGGMLDPWGNPYGYAEYTNPGGARKDQFNVPINDDFDLWSMGADGRTNQALVSPMARDDVVRGNNGGFVGLASDY
;
A
#
# COMPACT_ATOMS: atom_id res chain seq x y z
N MET A 1 48.39 3.09 7.29
CA MET A 1 47.29 3.64 6.47
C MET A 1 46.23 2.56 6.29
N ALA A 2 45.30 2.41 7.24
CA ALA A 2 44.21 1.42 7.13
C ALA A 2 42.88 1.98 7.66
N SER A 3 42.75 3.30 7.71
CA SER A 3 41.66 3.97 8.43
C SER A 3 40.77 4.84 7.53
N ILE A 4 41.05 4.97 6.24
CA ILE A 4 40.24 5.76 5.30
C ILE A 4 39.20 4.87 4.58
N LEU A 5 39.55 3.63 4.26
CA LEU A 5 38.65 2.67 3.60
C LEU A 5 37.48 2.23 4.51
N GLY A 6 37.71 2.12 5.82
CA GLY A 6 36.65 1.78 6.79
C GLY A 6 35.62 2.89 6.99
N ILE A 7 36.02 4.17 6.90
CA ILE A 7 35.13 5.32 7.05
C ILE A 7 34.24 5.46 5.80
N LEU A 8 34.79 5.27 4.59
CA LEU A 8 34.03 5.32 3.34
C LEU A 8 32.97 4.21 3.24
N ALA A 9 33.29 2.98 3.68
CA ALA A 9 32.32 1.88 3.72
C ALA A 9 31.15 2.18 4.69
N SER A 10 31.41 2.89 5.79
CA SER A 10 30.37 3.25 6.78
C SER A 10 29.37 4.30 6.29
N LEU A 11 29.76 5.18 5.35
CA LEU A 11 28.90 6.22 4.77
C LEU A 11 28.05 5.72 3.59
N ALA A 12 28.46 4.64 2.93
CA ALA A 12 27.77 4.12 1.74
C ALA A 12 26.53 3.26 2.08
N LEU A 13 26.54 2.56 3.21
CA LEU A 13 25.47 1.66 3.63
C LEU A 13 24.11 2.32 3.89
N PRO A 14 24.00 3.47 4.60
CA PRO A 14 22.69 4.07 4.86
C PRO A 14 21.99 4.56 3.59
N LYS A 15 22.73 5.13 2.63
CA LYS A 15 22.15 5.64 1.37
C LYS A 15 21.57 4.54 0.48
N LEU A 16 22.17 3.35 0.49
CA LEU A 16 21.64 2.22 -0.27
C LEU A 16 20.30 1.73 0.30
N ARG A 17 20.14 1.76 1.63
CA ARG A 17 18.90 1.34 2.30
C ARG A 17 17.73 2.27 1.98
N GLU A 18 17.93 3.58 2.05
CA GLU A 18 16.88 4.55 1.70
C GLU A 18 16.45 4.42 0.23
N ALA A 19 17.40 4.27 -0.69
CA ALA A 19 17.11 4.08 -2.11
C ALA A 19 16.30 2.79 -2.37
N THR A 20 16.57 1.71 -1.63
CA THR A 20 15.78 0.48 -1.74
C THR A 20 14.37 0.63 -1.17
N GLU A 21 14.18 1.35 -0.07
CA GLU A 21 12.83 1.57 0.48
C GLU A 21 11.97 2.45 -0.43
N SER A 22 12.52 3.56 -0.96
CA SER A 22 11.77 4.38 -1.92
C SER A 22 11.40 3.59 -3.19
N ALA A 23 12.28 2.70 -3.65
CA ALA A 23 11.98 1.81 -4.77
C ALA A 23 10.86 0.81 -4.44
N ARG A 24 10.85 0.25 -3.22
CA ARG A 24 9.77 -0.63 -2.75
C ARG A 24 8.44 0.11 -2.67
N VAL A 25 8.41 1.31 -2.09
CA VAL A 25 7.20 2.15 -2.06
C VAL A 25 6.71 2.43 -3.48
N ALA A 26 7.60 2.81 -4.41
CA ALA A 26 7.24 3.05 -5.79
C ALA A 26 6.67 1.79 -6.49
N ALA A 27 7.23 0.61 -6.21
CA ALA A 27 6.70 -0.66 -6.70
C ALA A 27 5.29 -0.93 -6.14
N ALA A 28 5.09 -0.80 -4.83
CA ALA A 28 3.79 -0.96 -4.20
C ALA A 28 2.72 0.01 -4.75
N ILE A 29 3.08 1.27 -5.03
CA ILE A 29 2.21 2.25 -5.68
C ILE A 29 1.79 1.77 -7.08
N SER A 30 2.75 1.25 -7.86
CA SER A 30 2.47 0.72 -9.19
C SER A 30 1.53 -0.47 -9.13
N ASP A 31 1.80 -1.40 -8.22
CA ASP A 31 1.01 -2.61 -8.02
C ASP A 31 -0.44 -2.28 -7.62
N ILE A 32 -0.64 -1.36 -6.68
CA ILE A 32 -1.98 -0.90 -6.26
C ILE A 32 -2.74 -0.27 -7.42
N LYS A 33 -2.07 0.50 -8.30
CA LYS A 33 -2.71 1.05 -9.50
C LYS A 33 -3.15 -0.04 -10.47
N ILE A 34 -2.31 -1.06 -10.68
CA ILE A 34 -2.63 -2.20 -11.54
C ILE A 34 -3.82 -2.97 -10.97
N LEU A 35 -3.76 -3.33 -9.69
CA LEU A 35 -4.83 -4.03 -8.98
C LEU A 35 -6.15 -3.24 -9.01
N GLY A 36 -6.11 -1.93 -8.78
CA GLY A 36 -7.28 -1.07 -8.87
C GLY A 36 -7.93 -1.08 -10.26
N ASN A 37 -7.13 -1.11 -11.33
CA ASN A 37 -7.63 -1.23 -12.69
C ASN A 37 -8.25 -2.61 -12.97
N GLU A 38 -7.64 -3.68 -12.47
CA GLU A 38 -8.16 -5.05 -12.62
C GLU A 38 -9.50 -5.23 -11.89
N ILE A 39 -9.60 -4.71 -10.67
CA ILE A 39 -10.85 -4.67 -9.89
C ILE A 39 -11.92 -3.85 -10.62
N SER A 40 -11.55 -2.70 -11.19
CA SER A 40 -12.48 -1.86 -11.96
C SER A 40 -12.97 -2.57 -13.23
N ALA A 41 -12.09 -3.29 -13.93
CA ALA A 41 -12.45 -4.08 -15.10
C ALA A 41 -13.36 -5.26 -14.73
N PHE A 42 -13.11 -5.90 -13.58
CA PHE A 42 -13.99 -6.92 -13.02
C PHE A 42 -15.39 -6.36 -12.75
N HIS A 43 -15.48 -5.21 -12.08
CA HIS A 43 -16.74 -4.54 -11.81
C HIS A 43 -17.50 -4.19 -13.10
N ALA A 44 -16.81 -3.67 -14.12
CA ALA A 44 -17.42 -3.37 -15.42
C ALA A 44 -18.00 -4.61 -16.12
N ARG A 45 -17.44 -5.81 -15.86
CA ARG A 45 -17.88 -7.08 -16.47
C ARG A 45 -19.00 -7.76 -15.69
N PHE A 46 -18.93 -7.74 -14.37
CA PHE A 46 -19.83 -8.52 -13.49
C PHE A 46 -20.84 -7.66 -12.72
N ASN A 47 -20.73 -6.33 -12.82
CA ASN A 47 -21.57 -5.37 -12.12
C ASN A 47 -21.59 -5.58 -10.59
N ARG A 48 -20.45 -5.99 -10.05
CA ARG A 48 -20.15 -6.15 -8.62
C ARG A 48 -18.63 -6.08 -8.41
N TYR A 49 -18.20 -5.68 -7.22
CA TYR A 49 -16.79 -5.81 -6.85
C TYR A 49 -16.44 -7.27 -6.51
N PRO A 50 -15.16 -7.65 -6.61
CA PRO A 50 -14.72 -8.99 -6.25
C PRO A 50 -14.86 -9.22 -4.74
N ALA A 51 -15.13 -10.46 -4.31
CA ALA A 51 -15.21 -10.79 -2.89
C ALA A 51 -13.84 -10.72 -2.20
N ASP A 52 -12.79 -11.06 -2.95
CA ASP A 52 -11.38 -11.00 -2.54
C ASP A 52 -10.48 -10.85 -3.78
N LEU A 53 -9.18 -10.69 -3.57
CA LEU A 53 -8.23 -10.57 -4.67
C LEU A 53 -8.05 -11.87 -5.48
N ALA A 54 -8.55 -13.03 -5.04
CA ALA A 54 -8.45 -14.26 -5.80
C ALA A 54 -9.39 -14.26 -7.01
N GLU A 55 -10.54 -13.58 -6.94
CA GLU A 55 -11.47 -13.44 -8.08
C GLU A 55 -10.91 -12.63 -9.26
N VAL A 56 -9.83 -11.87 -9.04
CA VAL A 56 -9.08 -11.16 -10.08
C VAL A 56 -7.71 -11.78 -10.37
N ASP A 57 -7.50 -13.05 -9.97
CA ASP A 57 -6.24 -13.80 -10.14
C ASP A 57 -5.03 -13.20 -9.39
N ARG A 58 -5.27 -12.51 -8.27
CA ARG A 58 -4.25 -11.80 -7.47
C ARG A 58 -4.18 -12.21 -6.00
N GLY A 59 -4.91 -13.24 -5.59
CA GLY A 59 -4.99 -13.69 -4.19
C GLY A 59 -3.65 -14.10 -3.55
N GLY A 60 -2.64 -14.45 -4.36
CA GLY A 60 -1.28 -14.78 -3.90
C GLY A 60 -0.26 -13.65 -4.08
N MET A 61 -0.69 -12.47 -4.50
CA MET A 61 0.22 -11.34 -4.75
C MET A 61 0.72 -10.79 -3.42
N LEU A 62 2.05 -10.69 -3.30
CA LEU A 62 2.72 -10.10 -2.15
C LEU A 62 3.26 -8.73 -2.51
N ASP A 63 3.23 -7.84 -1.54
CA ASP A 63 3.86 -6.53 -1.63
C ASP A 63 5.41 -6.65 -1.58
N PRO A 64 6.14 -5.56 -1.84
CA PRO A 64 7.60 -5.57 -1.88
C PRO A 64 8.30 -5.95 -0.58
N TRP A 65 7.58 -6.00 0.54
CA TRP A 65 8.07 -6.43 1.85
C TRP A 65 7.64 -7.86 2.20
N GLY A 66 6.86 -8.51 1.33
CA GLY A 66 6.43 -9.89 1.46
C GLY A 66 5.09 -10.06 2.19
N ASN A 67 4.35 -8.98 2.43
CA ASN A 67 3.02 -9.05 3.04
C ASN A 67 1.95 -9.19 1.96
N PRO A 68 0.81 -9.85 2.23
CA PRO A 68 -0.31 -9.86 1.29
C PRO A 68 -0.92 -8.47 1.15
N TYR A 69 -1.35 -8.12 -0.08
CA TYR A 69 -2.15 -6.92 -0.29
C TYR A 69 -3.50 -7.03 0.43
N GLY A 70 -3.90 -5.95 1.09
CA GLY A 70 -5.20 -5.84 1.72
C GLY A 70 -6.24 -5.24 0.78
N TYR A 71 -7.45 -5.79 0.84
CA TYR A 71 -8.60 -5.37 0.05
C TYR A 71 -9.86 -5.39 0.91
N ALA A 72 -10.71 -4.38 0.78
CA ALA A 72 -12.03 -4.34 1.42
C ALA A 72 -13.02 -3.57 0.56
N GLU A 73 -14.15 -4.18 0.23
CA GLU A 73 -15.26 -3.48 -0.45
C GLU A 73 -15.94 -2.48 0.50
N TYR A 74 -16.39 -1.34 -0.05
CA TYR A 74 -17.05 -0.28 0.74
C TYR A 74 -18.45 -0.66 1.27
N THR A 75 -18.99 -1.82 0.89
CA THR A 75 -20.24 -2.37 1.43
C THR A 75 -20.19 -2.64 2.93
N ASN A 76 -18.99 -2.62 3.54
CA ASN A 76 -18.78 -2.66 4.98
C ASN A 76 -18.15 -1.35 5.50
N PRO A 77 -18.96 -0.33 5.85
CA PRO A 77 -18.46 0.96 6.36
C PRO A 77 -17.60 0.86 7.63
N GLY A 78 -17.77 -0.23 8.40
CA GLY A 78 -16.93 -0.55 9.55
C GLY A 78 -15.55 -1.08 9.17
N GLY A 79 -15.39 -1.57 7.94
CA GLY A 79 -14.15 -2.05 7.33
C GLY A 79 -13.28 -0.94 6.73
N ALA A 80 -13.90 0.19 6.38
CA ALA A 80 -13.28 1.22 5.57
C ALA A 80 -12.07 1.88 6.25
N ARG A 81 -11.04 2.18 5.46
CA ARG A 81 -9.90 2.98 5.87
C ARG A 81 -10.30 4.45 5.92
N LYS A 82 -9.82 5.17 6.94
CA LYS A 82 -10.32 6.50 7.31
C LYS A 82 -9.20 7.50 7.49
N ASP A 83 -9.50 8.74 7.10
CA ASP A 83 -8.61 9.88 7.26
C ASP A 83 -8.54 10.39 8.71
N GLN A 84 -7.85 11.52 8.90
CA GLN A 84 -7.72 12.19 10.19
C GLN A 84 -9.03 12.72 10.79
N PHE A 85 -10.08 12.87 9.98
CA PHE A 85 -11.41 13.29 10.40
C PHE A 85 -12.35 12.10 10.58
N ASN A 86 -11.81 10.87 10.54
CA ASN A 86 -12.57 9.62 10.63
C ASN A 86 -13.58 9.44 9.48
N VAL A 87 -13.30 10.06 8.33
CA VAL A 87 -14.08 9.94 7.10
C VAL A 87 -13.45 8.85 6.23
N PRO A 88 -14.25 7.92 5.66
CA PRO A 88 -13.73 6.95 4.70
C PRO A 88 -12.98 7.60 3.54
N ILE A 89 -11.84 7.03 3.16
CA ILE A 89 -10.98 7.59 2.11
C ILE A 89 -11.39 7.17 0.69
N ASN A 90 -12.23 6.14 0.57
CA ASN A 90 -12.85 5.67 -0.67
C ASN A 90 -14.34 5.39 -0.41
N ASP A 91 -15.13 5.39 -1.49
CA ASP A 91 -16.56 5.01 -1.49
C ASP A 91 -16.86 3.75 -2.33
N ASP A 92 -15.85 3.15 -2.96
CA ASP A 92 -15.95 1.95 -3.77
C ASP A 92 -15.30 0.74 -3.10
N PHE A 93 -13.99 0.79 -2.88
CA PHE A 93 -13.20 -0.22 -2.20
C PHE A 93 -11.87 0.36 -1.72
N ASP A 94 -11.35 -0.21 -0.65
CA ASP A 94 -10.01 0.03 -0.16
C ASP A 94 -9.03 -1.00 -0.72
N LEU A 95 -7.81 -0.55 -0.98
CA LEU A 95 -6.70 -1.36 -1.43
C LEU A 95 -5.40 -0.82 -0.83
N TRP A 96 -4.58 -1.68 -0.25
CA TRP A 96 -3.35 -1.25 0.42
C TRP A 96 -2.27 -2.34 0.50
N SER A 97 -1.02 -1.89 0.66
CA SER A 97 0.11 -2.69 1.18
C SER A 97 0.31 -2.38 2.66
N MET A 98 0.77 -3.36 3.44
CA MET A 98 1.04 -3.21 4.89
C MET A 98 2.40 -2.55 5.18
N GLY A 99 3.07 -2.03 4.15
CA GLY A 99 4.35 -1.36 4.34
C GLY A 99 5.45 -2.28 4.83
N ALA A 100 6.49 -1.65 5.39
CA ALA A 100 7.71 -2.33 5.81
C ALA A 100 7.56 -3.03 7.16
N ASP A 101 6.70 -2.51 8.03
CA ASP A 101 6.51 -3.06 9.37
C ASP A 101 5.51 -4.24 9.41
N GLY A 102 4.73 -4.42 8.34
CA GLY A 102 3.76 -5.50 8.19
C GLY A 102 2.54 -5.36 9.10
N ARG A 103 2.32 -4.19 9.69
CA ARG A 103 1.21 -3.85 10.56
C ARG A 103 0.33 -2.86 9.83
N THR A 104 -0.95 -2.84 10.17
CA THR A 104 -1.89 -1.94 9.53
C THR A 104 -3.01 -1.56 10.48
N ASN A 105 -3.73 -0.48 10.16
CA ASN A 105 -4.91 -0.04 10.87
C ASN A 105 -5.86 0.71 9.93
N GLN A 106 -7.17 0.60 10.17
CA GLN A 106 -8.16 1.34 9.37
C GLN A 106 -7.94 2.85 9.42
N ALA A 107 -7.64 3.42 10.59
CA ALA A 107 -7.37 4.85 10.71
C ALA A 107 -5.94 5.15 10.23
N LEU A 108 -5.80 5.95 9.17
CA LEU A 108 -4.48 6.30 8.60
C LEU A 108 -3.62 7.15 9.54
N VAL A 109 -4.24 7.79 10.53
CA VAL A 109 -3.54 8.53 11.60
C VAL A 109 -2.91 7.61 12.65
N SER A 110 -3.30 6.33 12.70
CA SER A 110 -2.69 5.36 13.61
C SER A 110 -1.21 5.20 13.27
N PRO A 111 -0.30 5.20 14.26
CA PRO A 111 1.12 4.94 14.02
C PRO A 111 1.38 3.62 13.28
N MET A 112 0.50 2.64 13.42
CA MET A 112 0.58 1.32 12.77
C MET A 112 0.17 1.32 11.30
N ALA A 113 -0.31 2.44 10.77
CA ALA A 113 -0.76 2.54 9.38
C ALA A 113 0.07 3.55 8.58
N ARG A 114 1.03 4.25 9.20
CA ARG A 114 1.70 5.41 8.57
C ARG A 114 2.60 5.00 7.41
N ASP A 115 3.14 3.77 7.40
CA ASP A 115 3.97 3.23 6.32
C ASP A 115 3.18 2.40 5.30
N ASP A 116 1.87 2.23 5.50
CA ASP A 116 1.02 1.59 4.51
C ASP A 116 1.02 2.40 3.21
N VAL A 117 1.08 1.72 2.08
CA VAL A 117 0.78 2.34 0.78
C VAL A 117 -0.70 2.12 0.51
N VAL A 118 -1.47 3.19 0.37
CA VAL A 118 -2.93 3.14 0.29
C VAL A 118 -3.44 3.77 -1.01
N ARG A 119 -4.53 3.20 -1.53
CA ARG A 119 -5.41 3.86 -2.49
C ARG A 119 -6.37 4.77 -1.73
N GLY A 120 -6.50 6.03 -2.15
CA GLY A 120 -7.45 6.99 -1.60
C GLY A 120 -8.11 7.83 -2.69
N ASN A 121 -9.17 8.56 -2.34
CA ASN A 121 -9.98 9.38 -3.24
C ASN A 121 -10.44 8.61 -4.49
N ASN A 122 -10.90 7.37 -4.30
CA ASN A 122 -11.34 6.46 -5.36
C ASN A 122 -10.26 6.28 -6.46
N GLY A 123 -8.99 6.22 -6.05
CA GLY A 123 -7.84 6.07 -6.95
C GLY A 123 -7.21 7.37 -7.42
N GLY A 124 -7.76 8.53 -7.03
CA GLY A 124 -7.11 9.84 -7.26
C GLY A 124 -5.80 10.01 -6.47
N PHE A 125 -5.62 9.23 -5.41
CA PHE A 125 -4.38 9.14 -4.64
C PHE A 125 -3.92 7.69 -4.54
N VAL A 126 -2.63 7.46 -4.76
CA VAL A 126 -1.95 6.21 -4.39
C VAL A 126 -0.56 6.56 -3.88
N GLY A 127 -0.30 6.30 -2.60
CA GLY A 127 0.92 6.73 -1.92
C GLY A 127 0.96 6.27 -0.47
N LEU A 128 1.98 6.72 0.28
CA LEU A 128 2.07 6.44 1.71
C LEU A 128 0.89 7.07 2.44
N ALA A 129 0.31 6.33 3.39
CA ALA A 129 -0.70 6.85 4.29
C ALA A 129 -0.19 8.02 5.14
N SER A 130 1.14 8.15 5.31
CA SER A 130 1.73 9.33 5.94
C SER A 130 1.51 10.63 5.18
N ASP A 131 1.31 10.53 3.86
CA ASP A 131 1.27 11.63 2.91
C ASP A 131 -0.18 11.95 2.46
N TYR A 132 -1.16 11.24 3.00
CA TYR A 132 -2.60 11.44 2.81
C TYR A 132 -3.18 12.36 3.88
#